data_AF-A0A848M5Y2-F1
#
_entry.id   AF-A0A848M5Y2-F1
#
_cell.length_a   1.000
_cell.length_b   1.000
_cell.length_c   1.000
_cell.angle_alpha   90.00
_cell.angle_beta   90.00
_cell.angle_gamma   90.00
#
_symmetry.space_group_name_H-M   'P 1'
#
loop_
_entity.id
_entity.type
_entity.pdbx_description
1 polymer ?
#
loop_
_entity_poly.entity_id
_entity_poly.type
_entity_poly.pdbx_seq_one_letter_code
_entity_poly.pdbx_strand_id
1 'polypeptide(L)'
;MGITEVKLHIQLKPGVQLIDIYGYKTEWLSDYHCVISLGSICSDVRKQAVIAFHMDGRTSGIHPMIITHWSYRDDGRVQVMTPASEQSIQFSNHTSVMQCHLNNKVDKYLRLLQNPVLLEKALQYFEQGEIMLGEDLLLRRADEMLLCALRWNDADMLQDAELLYALARRWVDTYAYVSQIG
;
A
#
# COMPACT_ATOMS: atom_id res chain seq x y z
N MET A 1 11.52 22.71 -8.73
CA MET A 1 10.63 23.25 -7.69
C MET A 1 9.90 22.06 -7.10
N GLY A 2 10.18 21.70 -5.86
CA GLY A 2 9.67 20.45 -5.28
C GLY A 2 9.48 20.59 -3.78
N ILE A 3 8.35 20.10 -3.27
CA ILE A 3 8.10 20.13 -1.83
C ILE A 3 8.88 19.01 -1.14
N THR A 4 9.47 19.32 0.00
CA THR A 4 10.27 18.37 0.79
C THR A 4 9.59 18.07 2.12
N GLU A 5 10.01 17.01 2.79
CA GLU A 5 9.49 16.62 4.11
C GLU A 5 7.96 16.52 4.15
N VAL A 6 7.36 15.99 3.08
CA VAL A 6 5.90 15.81 3.00
C VAL A 6 5.48 14.73 4.00
N LYS A 7 4.56 15.10 4.87
CA LYS A 7 3.97 14.24 5.89
C LYS A 7 2.45 14.34 5.87
N LEU A 8 1.78 13.21 6.03
CA LEU A 8 0.35 13.12 6.27
C LEU A 8 0.12 12.82 7.75
N HIS A 9 -0.56 13.72 8.44
CA HIS A 9 -0.98 13.55 9.82
C HIS A 9 -2.39 12.99 9.83
N ILE A 10 -2.63 11.96 10.64
CA ILE A 10 -3.90 11.25 10.73
C ILE A 10 -4.30 11.13 12.20
N GLN A 11 -5.39 11.77 12.56
CA GLN A 11 -6.01 11.63 13.88
C GLN A 11 -7.24 10.71 13.77
N LEU A 12 -7.23 9.61 14.51
CA LEU A 12 -8.33 8.65 14.59
C LEU A 12 -9.47 9.18 15.46
N LYS A 13 -10.71 8.93 15.05
CA LYS A 13 -11.89 9.16 15.88
C LYS A 13 -12.15 7.97 16.81
N PRO A 14 -12.89 8.16 17.91
CA PRO A 14 -13.22 7.07 18.83
C PRO A 14 -13.87 5.87 18.13
N GLY A 15 -13.38 4.67 18.40
CA GLY A 15 -13.86 3.43 17.79
C GLY A 15 -13.40 3.21 16.34
N VAL A 16 -12.36 3.92 15.89
CA VAL A 16 -11.63 3.64 14.65
C VAL A 16 -10.24 3.13 15.02
N GLN A 17 -9.84 2.03 14.41
CA GLN A 17 -8.52 1.45 14.57
C GLN A 17 -7.78 1.50 13.24
N LEU A 18 -6.50 1.85 13.28
CA LEU A 18 -5.63 1.70 12.15
C LEU A 18 -5.11 0.25 12.12
N ILE A 19 -5.34 -0.46 11.03
CA ILE A 19 -4.93 -1.87 10.86
C ILE A 19 -3.58 -1.97 10.17
N ASP A 20 -3.42 -1.27 9.05
CA ASP A 20 -2.21 -1.36 8.25
C ASP A 20 -2.02 -0.12 7.38
N ILE A 21 -0.76 0.14 6.99
CA ILE A 21 -0.38 1.19 6.05
C ILE A 21 0.60 0.61 5.04
N TYR A 22 0.21 0.64 3.77
CA TYR A 22 1.03 0.19 2.67
C TYR A 22 1.71 1.38 1.98
N GLY A 23 2.98 1.18 1.62
CA GLY A 23 3.79 2.11 0.82
C GLY A 23 4.72 3.03 1.61
N TYR A 24 4.46 3.28 2.89
CA TYR A 24 5.29 4.17 3.72
C TYR A 24 5.36 3.71 5.17
N LYS A 25 6.45 4.10 5.83
CA LYS A 25 6.58 3.96 7.28
C LYS A 25 5.68 4.95 8.00
N THR A 26 5.15 4.50 9.12
CA THR A 26 4.26 5.27 9.99
C THR A 26 4.87 5.41 11.36
N GLU A 27 4.77 6.60 11.92
CA GLU A 27 5.19 6.93 13.27
C GLU A 27 3.96 7.28 14.11
N TRP A 28 3.79 6.64 15.26
CA TRP A 28 2.73 6.96 16.21
C TRP A 28 3.18 8.05 17.17
N LEU A 29 2.41 9.13 17.24
CA LEU A 29 2.63 10.23 18.19
C LEU A 29 1.78 10.06 19.46
N SER A 30 0.65 9.38 19.36
CA SER A 30 -0.21 8.93 20.47
C SER A 30 -1.08 7.76 20.01
N ASP A 31 -1.88 7.16 20.89
CA ASP A 31 -2.77 6.03 20.55
C ASP A 31 -3.79 6.33 19.44
N TYR A 32 -4.03 7.61 19.15
CA TYR A 32 -5.03 8.08 18.19
C TYR A 32 -4.44 9.06 17.17
N HIS A 33 -3.13 9.24 17.12
CA HIS A 33 -2.49 10.15 16.17
C HIS A 33 -1.23 9.51 15.59
N CYS A 34 -1.20 9.35 14.27
CA CYS A 34 -0.03 8.88 13.55
C CYS A 34 0.34 9.80 12.40
N VAL A 35 1.60 9.67 11.97
CA VAL A 35 2.18 10.44 10.88
C VAL A 35 2.82 9.51 9.88
N ILE A 36 2.44 9.67 8.61
CA ILE A 36 3.05 8.99 7.48
C ILE A 36 4.05 9.95 6.85
N SER A 37 5.32 9.55 6.77
CA SER A 37 6.37 10.36 6.14
C SER A 37 6.55 9.93 4.69
N LEU A 38 6.16 10.79 3.75
CA LEU A 38 6.26 10.55 2.31
C LEU A 38 7.59 11.03 1.74
N GLY A 39 8.31 11.93 2.42
CA GLY A 39 9.59 12.48 1.93
C GLY A 39 9.36 13.59 0.89
N SER A 40 10.24 13.69 -0.12
CA SER A 40 10.14 14.77 -1.12
C SER A 40 9.25 14.41 -2.32
N ILE A 41 8.52 15.38 -2.87
CA ILE A 41 7.71 15.22 -4.09
C ILE A 41 8.26 16.18 -5.15
N CYS A 42 8.70 15.60 -6.27
CA CYS A 42 9.16 16.33 -7.45
C CYS A 42 8.05 16.41 -8.51
N SER A 43 8.21 17.33 -9.46
CA SER A 43 7.23 17.64 -10.50
C SER A 43 7.13 16.53 -11.56
N ASP A 44 6.33 15.49 -11.28
CA ASP A 44 5.98 14.33 -12.15
C ASP A 44 5.75 13.07 -11.30
N VAL A 45 6.39 12.99 -10.13
CA VAL A 45 6.26 11.85 -9.22
C VAL A 45 4.96 11.92 -8.44
N ARG A 46 4.13 10.88 -8.60
CA ARG A 46 2.97 10.63 -7.73
C ARG A 46 3.35 9.69 -6.60
N LYS A 47 2.95 10.06 -5.38
CA LYS A 47 3.08 9.22 -4.18
C LYS A 47 1.72 8.67 -3.79
N GLN A 48 1.66 7.39 -3.45
CA GLN A 48 0.43 6.71 -3.08
C GLN A 48 0.65 5.87 -1.82
N ALA A 49 -0.31 5.95 -0.91
CA ALA A 49 -0.38 5.10 0.28
C ALA A 49 -1.77 4.46 0.29
N VAL A 50 -1.86 3.24 0.80
CA VAL A 50 -3.14 2.62 1.15
C VAL A 50 -3.18 2.45 2.65
N ILE A 51 -4.27 2.94 3.26
CA ILE A 51 -4.45 2.97 4.70
C ILE A 51 -5.67 2.12 5.02
N ALA A 52 -5.45 1.04 5.75
CA ALA A 52 -6.49 0.11 6.17
C ALA A 52 -6.95 0.46 7.58
N PHE A 53 -8.25 0.60 7.76
CA PHE A 53 -8.87 0.90 9.03
C PHE A 53 -9.92 -0.15 9.38
N HIS A 54 -10.12 -0.35 10.68
CA HIS A 54 -11.22 -1.13 11.23
C HIS A 54 -12.16 -0.21 12.02
N MET A 55 -13.45 -0.47 11.90
CA MET A 55 -14.50 0.20 12.65
C MET A 55 -15.55 -0.84 13.03
N ASP A 56 -15.97 -0.81 14.29
CA ASP A 56 -17.06 -1.66 14.73
C ASP A 56 -18.39 -1.24 14.08
N GLY A 57 -19.31 -2.19 13.97
CA GLY A 57 -20.63 -1.95 13.40
C GLY A 57 -21.36 -0.81 14.11
N ARG A 58 -21.87 0.16 13.34
CA ARG A 58 -22.63 1.30 13.85
C ARG A 58 -24.04 1.33 13.29
N THR A 59 -24.90 2.11 13.95
CA THR A 59 -26.23 2.43 13.43
C THR A 59 -26.12 3.14 12.09
N SER A 60 -27.11 2.95 11.22
CA SER A 60 -27.21 3.68 9.95
C SER A 60 -27.04 5.18 10.16
N GLY A 61 -26.24 5.84 9.32
CA GLY A 61 -25.88 7.25 9.45
C GLY A 61 -24.46 7.55 8.99
N ILE A 62 -24.08 8.83 9.01
CA ILE A 62 -22.72 9.28 8.69
C ILE A 62 -21.94 9.37 10.00
N HIS A 63 -20.80 8.69 10.07
CA HIS A 63 -19.94 8.65 11.23
C HIS A 63 -18.55 9.18 10.91
N PRO A 64 -18.01 10.13 11.69
CA PRO A 64 -16.67 10.64 11.47
C PRO A 64 -15.64 9.56 11.77
N MET A 65 -14.61 9.48 10.93
CA MET A 65 -13.64 8.40 10.95
C MET A 65 -12.24 8.88 11.30
N ILE A 66 -11.74 9.87 10.55
CA ILE A 66 -10.41 10.45 10.76
C ILE A 66 -10.42 11.95 10.49
N ILE A 67 -9.46 12.66 11.07
CA ILE A 67 -9.07 14.01 10.63
C ILE A 67 -7.69 13.89 10.02
N THR A 68 -7.50 14.48 8.84
CA THR A 68 -6.21 14.47 8.16
C THR A 68 -5.75 15.88 7.81
N HIS A 69 -4.45 16.09 7.83
CA HIS A 69 -3.83 17.28 7.26
C HIS A 69 -2.42 16.96 6.76
N TRP A 70 -1.97 17.74 5.79
CA TRP A 70 -0.63 17.63 5.25
C TRP A 70 0.28 18.66 5.91
N SER A 71 1.54 18.28 6.10
CA SER A 71 2.60 19.24 6.36
C SER A 71 3.75 19.00 5.39
N TYR A 72 4.38 20.06 4.90
CA TYR A 72 5.55 19.97 4.04
C TYR A 72 6.44 21.19 4.20
N ARG A 73 7.65 21.11 3.67
CA ARG A 73 8.59 22.22 3.56
C ARG A 73 8.69 22.65 2.10
N ASP A 74 8.37 23.91 1.84
CA ASP A 74 8.51 24.52 0.50
C ASP A 74 9.97 24.98 0.24
N ASP A 75 10.28 25.37 -0.98
CA ASP A 75 11.63 25.79 -1.42
C ASP A 75 12.23 26.92 -0.56
N GLY A 76 11.38 27.73 0.09
CA GLY A 76 11.78 28.75 1.08
C GLY A 76 12.10 28.23 2.49
N ARG A 77 12.15 26.91 2.68
CA ARG A 77 12.29 26.20 3.97
C ARG A 77 11.22 26.47 5.03
N VAL A 78 10.13 27.16 4.65
CA VAL A 78 8.98 27.38 5.52
C VAL A 78 8.18 26.10 5.66
N GLN A 79 7.85 25.74 6.90
CA GLN A 79 6.93 24.65 7.17
C GLN A 79 5.50 25.12 6.89
N VAL A 80 4.84 24.46 5.96
CA VAL A 80 3.45 24.71 5.58
C VAL A 80 2.59 23.60 6.13
N MET A 81 1.43 23.95 6.68
CA MET A 81 0.40 23.01 7.10
C MET A 81 -0.88 23.31 6.33
N THR A 82 -1.49 22.28 5.74
CA THR A 82 -2.79 22.43 5.09
C THR A 82 -3.90 22.47 6.13
N PRO A 83 -5.07 23.05 5.81
CA PRO A 83 -6.26 22.91 6.64
C PRO A 83 -6.56 21.44 6.94
N ALA A 84 -7.02 21.17 8.15
CA ALA A 84 -7.50 19.86 8.54
C ALA A 84 -8.81 19.52 7.82
N SER A 85 -8.93 18.28 7.39
CA SER A 85 -10.10 17.74 6.70
C SER A 85 -10.63 16.52 7.45
N GLU A 86 -11.89 16.55 7.84
CA GLU A 86 -12.55 15.41 8.45
C GLU A 86 -13.10 14.48 7.37
N GLN A 87 -12.77 13.19 7.48
CA GLN A 87 -13.28 12.13 6.62
C GLN A 87 -14.28 11.30 7.41
N SER A 88 -15.41 10.99 6.78
CA SER A 88 -16.53 10.25 7.38
C SER A 88 -16.93 9.06 6.51
N ILE A 89 -17.55 8.07 7.13
CA ILE A 89 -18.10 6.89 6.45
C ILE A 89 -19.62 6.82 6.68
N GLN A 90 -20.35 6.37 5.65
CA GLN A 90 -21.79 6.15 5.76
C GLN A 90 -22.09 4.68 6.06
N PHE A 91 -22.71 4.42 7.19
CA PHE A 91 -23.35 3.14 7.50
C PHE A 91 -24.78 3.15 6.97
N SER A 92 -25.20 2.08 6.32
CA SER A 92 -26.50 1.96 5.68
C SER A 92 -27.12 0.61 5.94
N ASN A 93 -28.43 0.59 6.22
CA ASN A 93 -29.23 -0.64 6.33
C ASN A 93 -29.73 -1.13 4.95
N HIS A 94 -29.48 -0.38 3.88
CA HIS A 94 -29.88 -0.79 2.53
C HIS A 94 -28.94 -1.89 2.03
N THR A 95 -29.49 -3.08 1.79
CA THR A 95 -28.73 -4.26 1.34
C THR A 95 -28.09 -4.09 -0.03
N SER A 96 -28.56 -3.15 -0.85
CA SER A 96 -27.90 -2.76 -2.10
C SER A 96 -26.49 -2.18 -1.89
N VAL A 97 -26.20 -1.61 -0.72
CA VAL A 97 -24.86 -1.14 -0.34
C VAL A 97 -23.93 -2.31 0.04
N MET A 98 -24.47 -3.50 0.34
CA MET A 98 -23.66 -4.69 0.64
C MET A 98 -23.04 -5.34 -0.61
N GLN A 99 -23.48 -4.96 -1.81
CA GLN A 99 -22.82 -5.33 -3.07
C GLN A 99 -21.69 -4.36 -3.45
N CYS A 100 -21.11 -3.66 -2.47
CA CYS A 100 -20.02 -2.72 -2.72
C CYS A 100 -18.76 -3.47 -3.18
N HIS A 101 -18.49 -3.41 -4.47
CA HIS A 101 -17.18 -3.78 -4.99
C HIS A 101 -16.14 -2.78 -4.49
N LEU A 102 -14.96 -3.28 -4.13
CA LEU A 102 -13.85 -2.43 -3.75
C LEU A 102 -13.59 -1.41 -4.87
N ASN A 103 -13.27 -0.18 -4.51
CA ASN A 103 -12.87 0.80 -5.51
C ASN A 103 -11.64 0.28 -6.26
N ASN A 104 -11.73 0.11 -7.58
CA ASN A 104 -10.66 -0.46 -8.40
C ASN A 104 -9.30 0.25 -8.20
N LYS A 105 -9.31 1.56 -7.93
CA LYS A 105 -8.08 2.32 -7.66
C LYS A 105 -7.45 1.91 -6.32
N VAL A 106 -8.25 1.69 -5.30
CA VAL A 106 -7.78 1.19 -3.99
C VAL A 106 -7.26 -0.23 -4.14
N ASP A 107 -7.99 -1.09 -4.84
CA ASP A 107 -7.57 -2.47 -5.08
C ASP A 107 -6.24 -2.52 -5.86
N LYS A 108 -6.12 -1.70 -6.91
CA LYS A 108 -4.88 -1.55 -7.69
C LYS A 108 -3.68 -1.22 -6.79
N TYR A 109 -3.77 -0.13 -6.02
CA TYR A 109 -2.62 0.31 -5.23
C TYR A 109 -2.35 -0.58 -4.03
N LEU A 110 -3.37 -1.21 -3.45
CA LEU A 110 -3.18 -2.20 -2.40
C LEU A 110 -2.31 -3.35 -2.91
N ARG A 111 -2.63 -3.87 -4.10
CA ARG A 111 -1.87 -4.96 -4.72
C ARG A 111 -0.43 -4.54 -5.02
N LEU A 112 -0.22 -3.41 -5.68
CA LEU A 112 1.14 -2.93 -6.01
C LEU A 112 1.98 -2.75 -4.75
N LEU A 113 1.42 -2.12 -3.71
CA LEU A 113 2.18 -1.81 -2.49
C LEU A 113 2.40 -3.02 -1.57
N GLN A 114 1.75 -4.16 -1.82
CA GLN A 114 2.01 -5.42 -1.12
C GLN A 114 3.20 -6.21 -1.72
N ASN A 115 3.60 -5.91 -2.95
CA ASN A 115 4.65 -6.66 -3.64
C ASN A 115 6.01 -6.67 -2.92
N PRO A 116 6.49 -5.55 -2.30
CA PRO A 116 7.75 -5.58 -1.56
C PRO A 116 7.78 -6.61 -0.42
N VAL A 117 6.70 -6.71 0.35
CA VAL A 117 6.60 -7.70 1.45
C VAL A 117 6.59 -9.12 0.90
N LEU A 118 5.92 -9.34 -0.22
CA LEU A 118 5.91 -10.64 -0.91
C LEU A 118 7.30 -11.00 -1.43
N LEU A 119 8.03 -10.04 -2.00
CA LEU A 119 9.42 -10.22 -2.47
C LEU A 119 10.37 -10.58 -1.32
N GLU A 120 10.26 -9.90 -0.18
CA GLU A 120 11.04 -10.23 1.02
C GLU A 120 10.78 -11.67 1.48
N LYS A 121 9.50 -12.09 1.51
CA LYS A 121 9.13 -13.46 1.87
C LYS A 121 9.64 -14.48 0.85
N ALA A 122 9.53 -14.20 -0.45
CA ALA A 122 10.05 -15.07 -1.50
C ALA A 122 11.58 -15.22 -1.36
N LEU A 123 12.29 -14.11 -1.14
CA LEU A 123 13.73 -14.13 -0.93
C LEU A 123 14.13 -15.00 0.25
N GLN A 124 13.40 -14.94 1.38
CA GLN A 124 13.64 -15.81 2.53
C GLN A 124 13.54 -17.30 2.16
N TYR A 125 12.55 -17.71 1.34
CA TYR A 125 12.46 -19.09 0.87
C TYR A 125 13.67 -19.48 0.02
N PHE A 126 14.12 -18.62 -0.89
CA PHE A 126 15.31 -18.87 -1.70
C PHE A 126 16.57 -18.99 -0.84
N GLU A 127 16.76 -18.11 0.14
CA GLU A 127 17.90 -18.13 1.07
C GLU A 127 17.92 -19.37 1.97
N GLN A 128 16.75 -19.94 2.26
CA GLN A 128 16.59 -21.19 3.03
C GLN A 128 16.74 -22.45 2.17
N GLY A 129 16.92 -22.31 0.86
CA GLY A 129 16.98 -23.45 -0.07
C GLY A 129 15.61 -24.00 -0.48
N GLU A 130 14.52 -23.39 -0.03
CA GLU A 130 13.14 -23.73 -0.41
C GLU A 130 12.77 -23.12 -1.78
N ILE A 131 13.59 -23.41 -2.80
CA ILE A 131 13.55 -22.77 -4.13
C ILE A 131 12.15 -22.85 -4.76
N MET A 132 11.52 -24.04 -4.74
CA MET A 132 10.19 -24.22 -5.33
C MET A 132 9.11 -23.36 -4.67
N LEU A 133 9.19 -23.14 -3.35
CA LEU A 133 8.22 -22.32 -2.62
C LEU A 133 8.43 -20.83 -2.93
N GLY A 134 9.68 -20.38 -3.02
CA GLY A 134 10.02 -19.03 -3.44
C GLY A 134 9.56 -18.73 -4.87
N GLU A 135 9.81 -19.65 -5.80
CA GLU A 135 9.40 -19.53 -7.20
C GLU A 135 7.87 -19.51 -7.34
N ASP A 136 7.16 -20.49 -6.78
CA ASP A 136 5.70 -20.60 -6.86
C ASP A 136 5.00 -19.35 -6.27
N LEU A 137 5.55 -18.77 -5.19
CA LEU A 137 5.04 -17.53 -4.60
C LEU A 137 5.13 -16.35 -5.59
N LEU A 138 6.25 -16.20 -6.29
CA LEU A 138 6.46 -15.12 -7.26
C LEU A 138 5.62 -15.32 -8.53
N LEU A 139 5.55 -16.55 -9.06
CA LEU A 139 4.79 -16.86 -10.26
C LEU A 139 3.28 -16.65 -10.04
N ARG A 140 2.73 -17.11 -8.92
CA ARG A 140 1.31 -16.88 -8.60
C ARG A 140 0.99 -15.40 -8.46
N ARG A 141 1.90 -14.62 -7.88
CA ARG A 141 1.71 -13.18 -7.79
C ARG A 141 1.78 -12.52 -9.17
N ALA A 142 2.71 -12.93 -10.02
CA ALA A 142 2.83 -12.43 -11.39
C ALA A 142 1.56 -12.74 -12.20
N ASP A 143 1.03 -13.97 -12.13
CA ASP A 143 -0.22 -14.37 -12.79
C ASP A 143 -1.40 -13.49 -12.34
N GLU A 144 -1.53 -13.26 -11.03
CA GLU A 144 -2.57 -12.40 -10.46
C GLU A 144 -2.48 -10.97 -11.01
N MET A 145 -1.27 -10.42 -11.07
CA MET A 145 -1.04 -9.06 -11.58
C MET A 145 -1.29 -8.97 -13.08
N LEU A 146 -0.90 -9.98 -13.86
CA LEU A 146 -1.17 -10.05 -15.29
C LEU A 146 -2.68 -10.08 -15.57
N LEU A 147 -3.45 -10.86 -14.78
CA LEU A 147 -4.91 -10.88 -14.88
C LEU A 147 -5.52 -9.51 -14.56
N CYS A 148 -5.02 -8.81 -13.53
CA CYS A 148 -5.42 -7.44 -13.22
C CYS A 148 -5.08 -6.48 -14.38
N ALA A 149 -3.88 -6.57 -14.95
CA ALA A 149 -3.43 -5.75 -16.06
C ALA A 149 -4.35 -5.90 -17.27
N LEU A 150 -4.72 -7.14 -17.63
CA LEU A 150 -5.64 -7.42 -18.74
C LEU A 150 -7.05 -6.89 -18.46
N ARG A 151 -7.57 -7.09 -17.24
CA ARG A 151 -8.94 -6.67 -16.87
C ARG A 151 -9.08 -5.15 -16.81
N TRP A 152 -8.06 -4.46 -16.34
CA TRP A 152 -8.08 -3.02 -16.12
C TRP A 152 -7.39 -2.21 -17.21
N ASN A 153 -6.76 -2.88 -18.19
CA ASN A 153 -5.90 -2.28 -19.20
C ASN A 153 -4.84 -1.36 -18.55
N ASP A 154 -4.16 -1.90 -17.53
CA ASP A 154 -3.30 -1.14 -16.63
C ASP A 154 -1.82 -1.50 -16.81
N ALA A 155 -1.04 -0.52 -17.30
CA ALA A 155 0.37 -0.71 -17.63
C ALA A 155 1.26 -0.93 -16.39
N ASP A 156 0.93 -0.32 -15.24
CA ASP A 156 1.71 -0.49 -14.02
C ASP A 156 1.60 -1.94 -13.51
N MET A 157 0.39 -2.53 -13.61
CA MET A 157 0.17 -3.94 -13.27
C MET A 157 0.91 -4.90 -14.19
N LEU A 158 0.95 -4.59 -15.49
CA LEU A 158 1.70 -5.40 -16.46
C LEU A 158 3.19 -5.37 -16.16
N GLN A 159 3.74 -4.17 -15.91
CA GLN A 159 5.15 -3.98 -15.60
C GLN A 159 5.57 -4.77 -14.36
N ASP A 160 4.78 -4.72 -13.29
CA ASP A 160 5.08 -5.48 -12.07
C ASP A 160 4.97 -7.00 -12.29
N ALA A 161 4.01 -7.46 -13.09
CA ALA A 161 3.90 -8.88 -13.44
C ALA A 161 5.15 -9.38 -14.18
N GLU A 162 5.60 -8.64 -15.20
CA GLU A 162 6.82 -8.95 -15.96
C GLU A 162 8.07 -8.95 -15.06
N LEU A 163 8.16 -7.98 -14.15
CA LEU A 163 9.26 -7.91 -13.17
C LEU A 163 9.27 -9.15 -12.26
N LEU A 164 8.11 -9.57 -11.76
CA LEU A 164 8.00 -10.75 -10.89
C LEU A 164 8.39 -12.04 -11.61
N TYR A 165 7.95 -12.25 -12.86
CA TYR A 165 8.40 -13.39 -13.67
C TYR A 165 9.92 -13.37 -13.88
N ALA A 166 10.49 -12.20 -14.18
CA ALA A 166 11.93 -12.05 -14.40
C ALA A 166 12.74 -12.35 -13.12
N LEU A 167 12.25 -11.88 -11.96
CA LEU A 167 12.86 -12.15 -10.66
C LEU A 167 12.78 -13.64 -10.30
N ALA A 168 11.62 -14.29 -10.50
CA ALA A 168 11.45 -15.71 -10.25
C ALA A 168 12.51 -16.54 -10.99
N ARG A 169 12.62 -16.32 -12.31
CA ARG A 169 13.62 -17.00 -13.14
C ARG A 169 15.04 -16.76 -12.66
N ARG A 170 15.39 -15.48 -12.42
CA ARG A 170 16.75 -15.10 -12.02
C ARG A 170 17.16 -15.67 -10.66
N TRP A 171 16.24 -15.71 -9.70
CA TRP A 171 16.51 -16.24 -8.37
C TRP A 171 16.60 -17.76 -8.39
N VAL A 172 15.77 -18.46 -9.16
CA VAL A 172 15.92 -19.90 -9.38
C VAL A 172 17.32 -20.22 -9.92
N ASP A 173 17.76 -19.53 -10.98
CA ASP A 173 19.09 -19.74 -11.57
C ASP A 173 20.22 -19.48 -10.55
N THR A 174 20.08 -18.43 -9.74
CA THR A 174 21.09 -18.04 -8.75
C THR A 174 21.18 -19.03 -7.58
N TYR A 175 20.06 -19.39 -6.97
CA TYR A 175 20.04 -20.22 -5.76
C TYR A 175 20.10 -21.72 -6.05
N ALA A 176 19.67 -22.18 -7.23
CA ALA A 176 19.89 -23.55 -7.67
C ALA A 176 21.38 -23.84 -7.90
N TYR A 177 22.13 -22.88 -8.45
CA TYR A 177 23.58 -22.99 -8.60
C TYR A 177 24.31 -23.05 -7.25
N VAL A 178 23.91 -22.19 -6.29
CA VAL A 178 24.49 -22.19 -4.93
C VAL A 178 24.23 -23.53 -4.22
N SER A 179 23.04 -24.11 -4.39
CA SER A 179 22.68 -25.41 -3.80
C SER A 179 23.45 -26.60 -4.38
N GLN A 180 24.12 -26.45 -5.54
CA GLN A 180 24.95 -27.49 -6.14
C GLN A 180 26.42 -27.44 -5.70
N ILE A 181 26.84 -26.36 -5.04
CA ILE A 181 28.25 -26.09 -4.66
C ILE A 181 28.47 -26.20 -3.14
N GLY A 182 27.39 -26.16 -2.34
CA GLY A 182 27.40 -26.47 -0.91
C GLY A 182 27.15 -27.95 -0.63
#